data_AF-A0A2A2LBT8-F1
#
_entry.id   AF-A0A2A2LBT8-F1
#
_cell.length_a   1.000
_cell.length_b   1.000
_cell.length_c   1.000
_cell.angle_alpha   90.00
_cell.angle_beta   90.00
_cell.angle_gamma   90.00
#
_symmetry.space_group_name_H-M   'P 1'
#
loop_
_entity.id
_entity.type
_entity.pdbx_description
1 polymer ?
#
loop_
_entity_poly.entity_id
_entity_poly.type
_entity_poly.pdbx_seq_one_letter_code
_entity_poly.pdbx_strand_id
1 'polypeptide(L)'
;MKCALEYAFNATSHILKQVGQGFGQNGQPSQINALILQIWSIRFQLMMSLKMHNQLVEEMLAFDELDAPDLYFQYKDPNKLGSMIPFAMRLIHAEILRFTPFPWKAIARIKKLEGDVERIIYDMKVPGHIDDWKKRLDTVKTLHSNVLYNIGEYEKSMDVMENIRRSSENEEKAELSRAMLRMAIFAGDERAATKYLDESAKFPCDRLLLHKCYRTMFHGAYPHAQAYNAMAILHLYTGNVRQAIGTLAERLEIICTPMQTNLKTLSELGLPVKYDEILKAIKAQAT
;
A
#
# COMPACT_ATOMS: atom_id res chain seq x y z
N MET A 1 12.10 -11.00 9.36
CA MET A 1 11.41 -9.73 9.62
C MET A 1 10.24 -9.88 10.60
N LYS A 2 9.34 -10.86 10.43
CA LYS A 2 8.20 -11.11 11.35
C LYS A 2 8.60 -11.25 12.83
N CYS A 3 9.62 -12.06 13.14
CA CYS A 3 10.08 -12.23 14.53
C CYS A 3 10.56 -10.93 15.19
N ALA A 4 11.20 -10.02 14.44
CA ALA A 4 11.68 -8.75 14.99
C ALA A 4 10.53 -7.80 15.36
N LEU A 5 9.47 -7.77 14.54
CA LEU A 5 8.27 -6.99 14.84
C LEU A 5 7.52 -7.53 16.06
N GLU A 6 7.46 -8.86 16.23
CA GLU A 6 6.87 -9.49 17.41
C GLU A 6 7.67 -9.18 18.68
N TYR A 7 9.01 -9.23 18.62
CA TYR A 7 9.86 -8.80 19.75
C TYR A 7 9.66 -7.33 20.11
N ALA A 8 9.63 -6.44 19.11
CA ALA A 8 9.37 -5.02 19.33
C ALA A 8 7.98 -4.80 19.94
N PHE A 9 6.96 -5.52 19.46
CA PHE A 9 5.60 -5.45 19.99
C PHE A 9 5.56 -5.88 21.46
N ASN A 10 6.19 -7.01 21.80
CA ASN A 10 6.29 -7.48 23.18
C ASN A 10 7.05 -6.50 24.08
N ALA A 11 8.11 -5.86 23.57
CA ALA A 11 8.83 -4.82 24.30
C ALA A 11 7.93 -3.63 24.65
N THR A 12 7.04 -3.20 23.75
CA THR A 12 6.07 -2.13 24.07
C THR A 12 5.15 -2.52 25.23
N SER A 13 4.72 -3.79 25.31
CA SER A 13 3.89 -4.28 26.41
C SER A 13 4.63 -4.17 27.76
N HIS A 14 5.91 -4.52 27.78
CA HIS A 14 6.74 -4.41 28.98
C HIS A 14 6.93 -2.97 29.43
N ILE A 15 7.25 -2.07 28.49
CA ILE A 15 7.44 -0.65 28.77
C ILE A 15 6.14 -0.04 29.30
N LEU A 16 5.00 -0.29 28.64
CA LEU A 16 3.69 0.20 29.07
C LEU A 16 3.35 -0.30 30.48
N LYS A 17 3.59 -1.57 30.78
CA LYS A 17 3.38 -2.13 32.12
C LYS A 17 4.22 -1.42 33.19
N GLN A 18 5.48 -1.09 32.90
CA GLN A 18 6.36 -0.38 33.84
C GLN A 18 5.85 1.03 34.16
N VAL A 19 5.18 1.69 33.22
CA VAL A 19 4.58 3.02 33.41
C VAL A 19 3.10 2.96 33.84
N GLY A 20 2.65 1.81 34.36
CA GLY A 20 1.29 1.63 34.88
C GLY A 20 0.21 1.65 33.79
N GLN A 21 0.55 1.30 32.55
CA GLN A 21 -0.37 1.19 31.41
C GLN A 21 -0.55 -0.26 30.96
N GLY A 22 -1.62 -0.53 30.21
CA GLY A 22 -1.85 -1.82 29.55
C GLY A 22 -2.65 -2.82 30.39
N PHE A 23 -2.52 -4.10 30.04
CA PHE A 23 -3.36 -5.16 30.60
C PHE A 23 -3.30 -5.23 32.14
N GLY A 24 -4.48 -5.25 32.77
CA GLY A 24 -4.60 -5.30 34.24
C GLY A 24 -4.49 -3.96 34.95
N GLN A 25 -4.35 -2.85 34.23
CA GLN A 25 -4.32 -1.49 34.80
C GLN A 25 -5.64 -0.72 34.64
N ASN A 26 -6.71 -1.39 34.20
CA ASN A 26 -8.03 -0.78 34.03
C ASN A 26 -8.54 -0.20 35.36
N GLY A 27 -9.01 1.04 35.35
CA GLY A 27 -9.55 1.73 36.52
C GLY A 27 -8.50 2.39 37.43
N GLN A 28 -7.19 2.26 37.12
CA GLN A 28 -6.14 3.01 37.80
C GLN A 28 -5.99 4.41 37.20
N PRO A 29 -5.65 5.44 38.00
CA PRO A 29 -5.32 6.76 37.48
C PRO A 29 -4.11 6.67 36.54
N SER A 30 -4.36 6.83 35.26
CA SER A 30 -3.33 6.82 34.22
C SER A 30 -2.68 8.20 34.12
N GLN A 31 -1.37 8.29 34.32
CA GLN A 31 -0.62 9.51 33.99
C GLN A 31 -0.18 9.47 32.52
N ILE A 32 -1.02 9.96 31.61
CA ILE A 32 -0.67 10.02 30.20
C ILE A 32 0.28 11.18 29.91
N ASN A 33 1.32 11.01 29.11
CA ASN A 33 2.15 12.11 28.64
C ASN A 33 2.60 11.85 27.19
N ALA A 34 3.26 12.84 26.57
CA ALA A 34 3.67 12.73 25.17
C ALA A 34 4.57 11.50 24.88
N LEU A 35 5.45 11.12 25.82
CA LEU A 35 6.32 9.95 25.67
C LEU A 35 5.50 8.64 25.69
N ILE A 36 4.56 8.52 26.62
CA ILE A 36 3.66 7.36 26.73
C ILE A 36 2.80 7.23 25.47
N LEU A 37 2.30 8.35 24.93
CA LEU A 37 1.54 8.38 23.69
C LEU A 37 2.39 7.99 22.47
N GLN A 38 3.69 8.30 22.44
CA GLN A 38 4.60 7.80 21.42
C GLN A 38 4.77 6.27 21.49
N ILE A 39 4.88 5.71 22.70
CA ILE A 39 4.97 4.25 22.89
C ILE A 39 3.67 3.57 22.40
N TRP A 40 2.51 4.12 22.74
CA TRP A 40 1.22 3.66 22.20
C TRP A 40 1.16 3.76 20.67
N SER A 41 1.62 4.89 20.09
CA SER A 41 1.66 5.06 18.64
C SER A 41 2.56 4.02 17.96
N ILE A 42 3.72 3.69 18.52
CA ILE A 42 4.61 2.64 18.01
C ILE A 42 3.93 1.27 18.12
N ARG A 43 3.30 0.98 19.26
CA ARG A 43 2.56 -0.27 19.46
C ARG A 43 1.47 -0.46 18.42
N PHE A 44 0.72 0.59 18.11
CA PHE A 44 -0.35 0.54 17.12
C PHE A 44 0.19 0.34 15.69
N GLN A 45 1.31 0.97 15.34
CA GLN A 45 2.01 0.74 14.06
C GLN A 45 2.48 -0.72 13.93
N LEU A 46 2.98 -1.30 15.02
CA LEU A 46 3.40 -2.70 15.05
C LEU A 46 2.21 -3.65 14.88
N MET A 47 1.08 -3.40 15.56
CA MET A 47 -0.13 -4.21 15.38
C MET A 47 -0.70 -4.13 13.96
N MET A 48 -0.67 -2.96 13.33
CA MET A 48 -1.02 -2.80 11.91
C MET A 48 -0.12 -3.68 11.02
N SER A 49 1.19 -3.63 11.25
CA SER A 49 2.18 -4.39 10.48
C SER A 49 2.08 -5.90 10.68
N LEU A 50 1.74 -6.34 11.90
CA LEU A 50 1.51 -7.74 12.27
C LEU A 50 0.12 -8.25 11.90
N LYS A 51 -0.76 -7.39 11.35
CA LYS A 51 -2.16 -7.69 11.01
C LYS A 51 -3.02 -8.08 12.20
N MET A 52 -2.68 -7.57 13.38
CA MET A 52 -3.41 -7.79 14.63
C MET A 52 -4.57 -6.79 14.77
N HIS A 53 -5.44 -6.72 13.75
CA HIS A 53 -6.44 -5.66 13.63
C HIS A 53 -7.49 -5.69 14.75
N ASN A 54 -7.95 -6.87 15.15
CA ASN A 54 -8.95 -7.01 16.22
C ASN A 54 -8.40 -6.49 17.56
N GLN A 55 -7.19 -6.90 17.92
CA GLN A 55 -6.54 -6.42 19.15
C GLN A 55 -6.28 -4.91 19.10
N LEU A 56 -5.88 -4.39 17.94
CA LEU A 56 -5.71 -2.94 17.78
C LEU A 56 -7.03 -2.20 17.98
N VAL A 57 -8.14 -2.67 17.39
CA VAL A 57 -9.47 -2.06 17.60
C VAL A 57 -9.81 -2.03 19.09
N GLU A 58 -9.64 -3.15 19.79
CA GLU A 58 -9.91 -3.25 21.24
C GLU A 58 -9.06 -2.29 22.05
N GLU A 59 -7.74 -2.22 21.79
CA GLU A 59 -6.85 -1.31 22.52
C GLU A 59 -7.11 0.18 22.19
N MET A 60 -7.59 0.50 20.99
CA MET A 60 -7.95 1.88 20.63
C MET A 60 -9.25 2.36 21.30
N LEU A 61 -10.13 1.48 21.78
CA LEU A 61 -11.37 1.88 22.46
C LEU A 61 -11.11 2.76 23.69
N ALA A 62 -9.98 2.57 24.37
CA ALA A 62 -9.60 3.37 25.54
C ALA A 62 -9.31 4.84 25.20
N PHE A 63 -9.10 5.16 23.92
CA PHE A 63 -8.72 6.50 23.46
C PHE A 63 -9.87 7.27 22.78
N ASP A 64 -11.02 6.61 22.56
CA ASP A 64 -12.21 7.17 21.92
C ASP A 64 -11.87 7.98 20.64
N GLU A 65 -12.14 9.28 20.59
CA GLU A 65 -11.86 10.13 19.41
C GLU A 65 -10.46 10.78 19.38
N LEU A 66 -9.55 10.41 20.30
CA LEU A 66 -8.23 11.05 20.48
C LEU A 66 -8.33 12.57 20.75
N ASP A 67 -9.41 13.00 21.39
CA ASP A 67 -9.78 14.41 21.56
C ASP A 67 -10.13 14.78 23.02
N ALA A 68 -9.89 13.86 23.96
CA ALA A 68 -10.10 14.11 25.38
C ALA A 68 -9.19 15.26 25.87
N PRO A 69 -9.67 16.14 26.78
CA PRO A 69 -8.92 17.32 27.20
C PRO A 69 -7.52 17.02 27.74
N ASP A 70 -7.35 15.92 28.46
CA ASP A 70 -6.09 15.47 29.05
C ASP A 70 -5.03 15.02 28.03
N LEU A 71 -5.41 14.86 26.75
CA LEU A 71 -4.53 14.55 25.62
C LEU A 71 -3.88 15.81 25.02
N TYR A 72 -4.19 16.99 25.54
CA TYR A 72 -3.65 18.26 25.09
C TYR A 72 -2.64 18.84 26.08
N PHE A 73 -1.60 19.50 25.56
CA PHE A 73 -0.58 20.12 26.41
C PHE A 73 -1.17 21.18 27.35
N GLN A 74 -2.12 21.96 26.86
CA GLN A 74 -2.72 23.07 27.61
C GLN A 74 -3.50 22.61 28.86
N TYR A 75 -3.90 21.34 28.93
CA TYR A 75 -4.54 20.78 30.12
C TYR A 75 -3.57 20.64 31.30
N LYS A 76 -2.27 20.50 31.02
CA LYS A 76 -1.21 20.29 32.03
C LYS A 76 -0.36 21.53 32.25
N ASP A 77 -0.10 22.28 31.17
CA ASP A 77 0.73 23.47 31.16
C ASP A 77 0.06 24.51 30.26
N PRO A 78 -0.57 25.56 30.83
CA PRO A 78 -1.25 26.59 30.06
C PRO A 78 -0.38 27.32 29.04
N ASN A 79 0.95 27.27 29.19
CA ASN A 79 1.90 27.91 28.27
C ASN A 79 2.22 27.06 27.04
N LYS A 80 1.77 25.81 26.99
CA LYS A 80 2.00 24.88 25.87
C LYS A 80 0.68 24.58 25.19
N LEU A 81 0.63 24.80 23.88
CA LEU A 81 -0.54 24.54 23.06
C LEU A 81 -0.32 23.31 22.17
N GLY A 82 -1.42 22.61 21.89
CA GLY A 82 -1.45 21.54 20.89
C GLY A 82 -1.69 20.16 21.48
N SER A 83 -1.90 19.20 20.59
CA SER A 83 -2.18 17.81 20.97
C SER A 83 -0.87 17.07 21.29
N MET A 84 -0.89 16.26 22.35
CA MET A 84 0.19 15.31 22.64
C MET A 84 0.11 14.06 21.75
N ILE A 85 -1.00 13.86 21.04
CA ILE A 85 -1.23 12.70 20.18
C ILE A 85 -0.34 12.78 18.95
N PRO A 86 0.55 11.78 18.72
CA PRO A 86 1.34 11.72 17.50
C PRO A 86 0.45 11.66 16.25
N PHE A 87 0.85 12.37 15.19
CA PHE A 87 0.07 12.40 13.95
C PHE A 87 -0.13 11.00 13.36
N ALA A 88 0.88 10.13 13.43
CA ALA A 88 0.79 8.73 12.99
C ALA A 88 -0.29 7.94 13.75
N MET A 89 -0.51 8.24 15.03
CA MET A 89 -1.58 7.62 15.82
C MET A 89 -2.97 8.02 15.29
N ARG A 90 -3.15 9.28 14.86
CA ARG A 90 -4.39 9.75 14.23
C ARG A 90 -4.65 9.06 12.88
N LEU A 91 -3.60 8.85 12.08
CA LEU A 91 -3.70 8.12 10.82
C LEU A 91 -4.16 6.67 11.05
N ILE A 92 -3.54 5.96 12.00
CA ILE A 92 -3.93 4.58 12.33
C ILE A 92 -5.35 4.52 12.88
N HIS A 93 -5.73 5.45 13.76
CA HIS A 93 -7.07 5.53 14.32
C HIS A 93 -8.16 5.70 13.25
N ALA A 94 -7.83 6.41 12.18
CA ALA A 94 -8.70 6.56 11.03
C ALA A 94 -8.71 5.30 10.15
N GLU A 95 -7.53 4.73 9.86
CA GLU A 95 -7.39 3.56 8.99
C GLU A 95 -8.05 2.30 9.58
N ILE A 96 -7.85 2.04 10.87
CA ILE A 96 -8.23 0.78 11.52
C ILE A 96 -9.73 0.48 11.39
N LEU A 97 -10.56 1.53 11.29
CA LEU A 97 -11.99 1.39 11.12
C LEU A 97 -12.38 0.59 9.87
N ARG A 98 -11.53 0.54 8.83
CA ARG A 98 -11.79 -0.28 7.62
C ARG A 98 -11.82 -1.78 7.89
N PHE A 99 -11.28 -2.22 9.03
CA PHE A 99 -11.30 -3.61 9.47
C PHE A 99 -12.44 -3.93 10.44
N THR A 100 -13.31 -2.95 10.72
CA THR A 100 -14.49 -3.12 11.58
C THR A 100 -15.74 -3.41 10.73
N PRO A 101 -16.87 -3.80 11.34
CA PRO A 101 -18.15 -3.92 10.63
C PRO A 101 -18.66 -2.61 9.99
N PHE A 102 -18.04 -1.46 10.28
CA PHE A 102 -18.45 -0.14 9.81
C PHE A 102 -17.32 0.58 9.05
N PRO A 103 -16.81 0.02 7.94
CA PRO A 103 -15.61 0.53 7.26
C PRO A 103 -15.77 1.95 6.71
N TRP A 104 -16.99 2.38 6.37
CA TRP A 104 -17.28 3.76 5.93
C TRP A 104 -17.01 4.82 7.01
N LYS A 105 -17.00 4.46 8.30
CA LYS A 105 -16.60 5.39 9.37
C LYS A 105 -15.14 5.83 9.21
N ALA A 106 -14.29 5.00 8.59
CA ALA A 106 -12.91 5.36 8.26
C ALA A 106 -12.90 6.60 7.35
N ILE A 107 -13.73 6.63 6.31
CA ILE A 107 -13.83 7.74 5.35
C ILE A 107 -14.24 9.03 6.08
N ALA A 108 -15.27 8.95 6.94
CA ALA A 108 -15.74 10.11 7.70
C ALA A 108 -14.62 10.68 8.60
N ARG A 109 -13.89 9.81 9.29
CA ARG A 109 -12.78 10.21 10.17
C ARG A 109 -11.59 10.78 9.40
N ILE A 110 -11.27 10.21 8.24
CA ILE A 110 -10.21 10.72 7.35
C ILE A 110 -10.58 12.11 6.82
N LYS A 111 -11.82 12.32 6.35
CA LYS A 111 -12.28 13.64 5.89
C LYS A 111 -12.23 14.71 6.97
N LYS A 112 -12.58 14.35 8.22
CA LYS A 112 -12.40 15.26 9.37
C LYS A 112 -10.91 15.63 9.52
N LEU A 113 -10.02 14.63 9.48
CA LEU A 113 -8.58 14.85 9.58
C LEU A 113 -8.02 15.70 8.42
N GLU A 114 -8.49 15.50 7.18
CA GLU A 114 -8.14 16.35 6.03
C GLU A 114 -8.53 17.80 6.29
N GLY A 115 -9.79 18.05 6.69
CA GLY A 115 -10.28 19.41 6.97
C GLY A 115 -9.57 20.08 8.15
N ASP A 116 -9.20 19.32 9.17
CA ASP A 116 -8.41 19.83 10.31
C ASP A 116 -7.00 20.25 9.86
N VAL A 117 -6.34 19.44 9.04
CA VAL A 117 -5.00 19.75 8.50
C VAL A 117 -5.05 20.94 7.55
N GLU A 118 -6.04 21.01 6.65
CA GLU A 118 -6.23 22.14 5.73
C GLU A 118 -6.44 23.46 6.47
N ARG A 119 -7.24 23.43 7.55
CA ARG A 119 -7.44 24.60 8.42
C ARG A 119 -6.13 25.04 9.07
N ILE A 120 -5.33 24.11 9.58
CA ILE A 120 -4.02 24.43 10.16
C ILE A 120 -3.11 25.07 9.11
N ILE A 121 -3.07 24.55 7.89
CA ILE A 121 -2.27 25.13 6.80
C ILE A 121 -2.74 26.55 6.48
N TYR A 122 -4.05 26.79 6.44
CA TYR A 122 -4.64 28.10 6.17
C TYR A 122 -4.32 29.13 7.26
N ASP A 123 -4.44 28.75 8.53
CA ASP A 123 -4.24 29.64 9.68
C ASP A 123 -2.76 29.91 9.98
N MET A 124 -1.86 29.08 9.46
CA MET A 124 -0.44 29.11 9.83
C MET A 124 0.30 30.25 9.13
N LYS A 125 1.02 31.04 9.95
CA LYS A 125 1.74 32.25 9.52
C LYS A 125 3.24 32.04 9.36
N VAL A 126 3.78 30.90 9.79
CA VAL A 126 5.23 30.63 9.81
C VAL A 126 5.62 29.72 8.64
N PRO A 127 6.46 30.18 7.69
CA PRO A 127 6.79 29.46 6.45
C PRO A 127 7.36 28.05 6.66
N GLY A 128 8.28 27.88 7.62
CA GLY A 128 9.03 26.61 7.78
C GLY A 128 8.19 25.41 8.23
N HIS A 129 7.08 25.64 8.93
CA HIS A 129 6.20 24.56 9.39
C HIS A 129 5.09 24.24 8.37
N ILE A 130 4.81 25.15 7.44
CA ILE A 130 3.78 24.95 6.39
C ILE A 130 4.12 23.73 5.54
N ASP A 131 5.37 23.54 5.17
CA ASP A 131 5.77 22.42 4.30
C ASP A 131 5.61 21.05 4.99
N ASP A 132 5.89 20.97 6.30
CA ASP A 132 5.64 19.76 7.09
C ASP A 132 4.15 19.42 7.15
N TRP A 133 3.29 20.44 7.29
CA TRP A 133 1.84 20.24 7.30
C TRP A 133 1.27 19.92 5.92
N LYS A 134 1.84 20.45 4.84
CA LYS A 134 1.51 20.02 3.47
C LYS A 134 1.85 18.54 3.25
N LYS A 135 3.03 18.09 3.67
CA LYS A 135 3.42 16.67 3.62
C LYS A 135 2.47 15.78 4.43
N ARG A 136 2.01 16.26 5.59
CA ARG A 136 0.98 15.59 6.39
C ARG A 136 -0.35 15.51 5.65
N LEU A 137 -0.78 16.59 4.99
CA LEU A 137 -1.99 16.59 4.18
C LEU A 137 -1.91 15.56 3.05
N ASP A 138 -0.78 15.49 2.35
CA ASP A 138 -0.56 14.51 1.28
C ASP A 138 -0.59 13.08 1.83
N THR A 139 -0.06 12.87 3.03
CA THR A 139 -0.14 11.57 3.73
C THR A 139 -1.59 11.20 4.06
N VAL A 140 -2.41 12.14 4.53
CA VAL A 140 -3.83 11.89 4.82
C VAL A 140 -4.60 11.59 3.54
N LYS A 141 -4.37 12.35 2.46
CA LYS A 141 -5.00 12.11 1.15
C LYS A 141 -4.60 10.75 0.56
N THR A 142 -3.35 10.36 0.74
CA THR A 142 -2.87 9.02 0.35
C THR A 142 -3.58 7.93 1.16
N LEU A 143 -3.74 8.12 2.47
CA LEU A 143 -4.52 7.22 3.32
C LEU A 143 -5.99 7.16 2.86
N HIS A 144 -6.61 8.30 2.54
CA HIS A 144 -7.98 8.37 2.04
C HIS A 144 -8.16 7.54 0.77
N SER A 145 -7.28 7.71 -0.22
CA SER A 145 -7.28 6.90 -1.45
C SER A 145 -7.14 5.40 -1.12
N ASN A 146 -6.17 5.03 -0.28
CA ASN A 146 -5.97 3.62 0.11
C ASN A 146 -7.20 3.03 0.79
N VAL A 147 -7.85 3.75 1.70
CA VAL A 147 -9.06 3.26 2.39
C VAL A 147 -10.23 3.11 1.41
N LEU A 148 -10.47 4.09 0.53
CA LEU A 148 -11.49 4.00 -0.52
C LEU A 148 -11.27 2.76 -1.39
N TYR A 149 -10.03 2.53 -1.82
CA TYR A 149 -9.66 1.37 -2.61
C TYR A 149 -9.94 0.05 -1.88
N ASN A 150 -9.57 -0.05 -0.60
CA ASN A 150 -9.79 -1.27 0.19
C ASN A 150 -11.28 -1.56 0.45
N ILE A 151 -12.15 -0.55 0.43
CA ILE A 151 -13.59 -0.69 0.62
C ILE A 151 -14.33 -0.99 -0.71
N GLY A 152 -13.65 -0.81 -1.85
CA GLY A 152 -14.20 -1.05 -3.19
C GLY A 152 -14.65 0.22 -3.94
N GLU A 153 -14.42 1.41 -3.37
CA GLU A 153 -14.74 2.70 -3.97
C GLU A 153 -13.62 3.15 -4.92
N TYR A 154 -13.37 2.36 -5.99
CA TYR A 154 -12.20 2.53 -6.86
C TYR A 154 -12.17 3.87 -7.59
N GLU A 155 -13.31 4.32 -8.13
CA GLU A 155 -13.41 5.60 -8.86
C GLU A 155 -12.99 6.78 -7.97
N LYS A 156 -13.61 6.90 -6.79
CA LYS A 156 -13.26 7.94 -5.80
C LYS A 156 -11.79 7.83 -5.37
N SER A 157 -11.28 6.61 -5.22
CA SER A 157 -9.89 6.39 -4.84
C SER A 157 -8.91 6.90 -5.90
N MET A 158 -9.24 6.69 -7.19
CA MET A 158 -8.47 7.17 -8.33
C MET A 158 -8.53 8.70 -8.46
N ASP A 159 -9.70 9.31 -8.22
CA ASP A 159 -9.85 10.78 -8.22
C ASP A 159 -8.95 11.45 -7.17
N VAL A 160 -8.94 10.91 -5.94
CA VAL A 160 -8.07 11.42 -4.87
C VAL A 160 -6.60 11.30 -5.27
N MET A 161 -6.18 10.15 -5.80
CA MET A 161 -4.79 9.91 -6.20
C MET A 161 -4.36 10.81 -7.37
N GLU A 162 -5.25 11.06 -8.35
CA GLU A 162 -4.98 11.96 -9.47
C GLU A 162 -4.79 13.41 -8.97
N ASN A 163 -5.56 13.84 -7.97
CA ASN A 163 -5.42 15.16 -7.38
C ASN A 163 -4.06 15.34 -6.70
N ILE A 164 -3.60 14.34 -5.94
CA ILE A 164 -2.25 14.34 -5.33
C ILE A 164 -1.18 14.40 -6.43
N ARG A 165 -1.32 13.53 -7.44
CA ARG A 165 -0.36 13.43 -8.54
C ARG A 165 -0.21 14.72 -9.32
N ARG A 166 -1.30 15.49 -9.54
CA ARG A 166 -1.23 16.78 -10.25
C ARG A 166 -0.37 17.80 -9.51
N SER A 167 -0.41 17.80 -8.18
CA SER A 167 0.38 18.71 -7.32
C SER A 167 1.82 18.26 -7.06
N SER A 168 2.16 16.99 -7.30
CA SER A 168 3.50 16.44 -7.01
C SER A 168 4.59 16.83 -8.01
N GLU A 169 5.85 16.67 -7.61
CA GLU A 169 7.03 16.83 -8.47
C GLU A 169 7.23 15.63 -9.42
N ASN A 170 8.19 15.69 -10.35
CA ASN A 170 8.34 14.69 -11.42
C ASN A 170 8.65 13.27 -10.94
N GLU A 171 9.48 13.11 -9.91
CA GLU A 171 9.84 11.78 -9.38
C GLU A 171 8.65 11.15 -8.62
N GLU A 172 8.01 11.91 -7.74
CA GLU A 172 6.80 11.50 -7.03
C GLU A 172 5.63 11.21 -7.98
N LYS A 173 5.48 12.01 -9.05
CA LYS A 173 4.50 11.75 -10.12
C LYS A 173 4.68 10.38 -10.74
N ALA A 174 5.93 9.93 -10.94
CA ALA A 174 6.20 8.60 -11.46
C ALA A 174 5.73 7.50 -10.50
N GLU A 175 6.01 7.65 -9.20
CA GLU A 175 5.59 6.69 -8.18
C GLU A 175 4.07 6.61 -8.04
N LEU A 176 3.39 7.77 -8.07
CA LEU A 176 1.95 7.88 -8.05
C LEU A 176 1.31 7.29 -9.31
N SER A 177 1.84 7.56 -10.51
CA SER A 177 1.40 6.90 -11.74
C SER A 177 1.55 5.38 -11.66
N ARG A 178 2.62 4.85 -11.06
CA ARG A 178 2.77 3.40 -10.82
C ARG A 178 1.77 2.88 -9.78
N ALA A 179 1.36 3.68 -8.79
CA ALA A 179 0.32 3.30 -7.83
C ALA A 179 -1.05 3.24 -8.51
N MET A 180 -1.39 4.26 -9.30
CA MET A 180 -2.63 4.34 -10.06
C MET A 180 -2.74 3.23 -11.11
N LEU A 181 -1.64 2.88 -11.79
CA LEU A 181 -1.59 1.71 -12.67
C LEU A 181 -2.01 0.42 -11.94
N ARG A 182 -1.49 0.20 -10.73
CA ARG A 182 -1.85 -0.99 -9.93
C ARG A 182 -3.32 -0.99 -9.53
N MET A 183 -3.87 0.17 -9.22
CA MET A 183 -5.26 0.32 -8.82
C MET A 183 -6.21 0.12 -10.01
N ALA A 184 -5.90 0.71 -11.17
CA ALA A 184 -6.64 0.55 -12.41
C ALA A 184 -6.69 -0.92 -12.88
N ILE A 185 -5.55 -1.62 -12.83
CA ILE A 185 -5.49 -3.06 -13.14
C ILE A 185 -6.38 -3.87 -12.20
N PHE A 186 -6.36 -3.57 -10.90
CA PHE A 186 -7.19 -4.28 -9.92
C PHE A 186 -8.69 -4.01 -10.11
N ALA A 187 -9.06 -2.79 -10.47
CA ALA A 187 -10.43 -2.41 -10.76
C ALA A 187 -10.93 -2.93 -12.12
N GLY A 188 -10.04 -3.45 -12.98
CA GLY A 188 -10.37 -3.86 -14.35
C GLY A 188 -10.55 -2.69 -15.33
N ASP A 189 -10.07 -1.49 -14.98
CA ASP A 189 -10.13 -0.30 -15.83
C ASP A 189 -8.95 -0.28 -16.82
N GLU A 190 -9.16 -0.90 -17.98
CA GLU A 190 -8.16 -1.01 -19.05
C GLU A 190 -7.72 0.37 -19.57
N ARG A 191 -8.64 1.33 -19.68
CA ARG A 191 -8.33 2.66 -20.22
C ARG A 191 -7.41 3.42 -19.27
N ALA A 192 -7.71 3.40 -17.98
CA ALA A 192 -6.85 4.00 -16.97
C ALA A 192 -5.50 3.26 -16.89
N ALA A 193 -5.49 1.93 -16.96
CA ALA A 193 -4.26 1.14 -16.93
C ALA A 193 -3.30 1.51 -18.07
N THR A 194 -3.80 1.59 -19.31
CA THR A 194 -2.97 1.99 -20.47
C THR A 194 -2.42 3.41 -20.33
N LYS A 195 -3.26 4.37 -19.90
CA LYS A 195 -2.83 5.75 -19.63
C LYS A 195 -1.67 5.79 -18.63
N TYR A 196 -1.82 5.14 -17.48
CA TYR A 196 -0.81 5.20 -16.41
C TYR A 196 0.43 4.37 -16.74
N LEU A 197 0.32 3.36 -17.61
CA LEU A 197 1.45 2.62 -18.16
C LEU A 197 2.34 3.56 -19.00
N ASP A 198 1.76 4.26 -19.98
CA ASP A 198 2.48 5.18 -20.86
C ASP A 198 3.12 6.34 -20.09
N GLU A 199 2.44 6.85 -19.06
CA GLU A 199 2.99 7.88 -18.20
C GLU A 199 4.12 7.38 -17.30
N SER A 200 4.04 6.13 -16.80
CA SER A 200 5.09 5.52 -15.98
C SER A 200 6.35 5.14 -16.78
N ALA A 201 6.19 4.84 -18.08
CA ALA A 201 7.26 4.45 -18.99
C ALA A 201 8.22 5.60 -19.34
N LYS A 202 7.85 6.85 -19.03
CA LYS A 202 8.67 8.05 -19.26
C LYS A 202 9.84 8.19 -18.28
N PHE A 203 9.95 7.31 -17.28
CA PHE A 203 10.98 7.37 -16.23
C PHE A 203 11.83 6.09 -16.24
N PRO A 204 13.16 6.17 -16.12
CA PRO A 204 14.04 5.00 -16.20
C PRO A 204 13.77 4.04 -15.03
N CYS A 205 13.35 2.81 -15.36
CA CYS A 205 13.18 1.72 -14.40
C CYS A 205 13.51 0.39 -15.07
N ASP A 206 14.44 -0.36 -14.48
CA ASP A 206 14.83 -1.71 -14.86
C ASP A 206 13.84 -2.73 -14.27
N ARG A 207 13.22 -3.57 -15.10
CA ARG A 207 12.73 -4.95 -14.83
C ARG A 207 11.86 -5.29 -13.60
N LEU A 208 11.61 -4.42 -12.62
CA LEU A 208 10.78 -4.66 -11.42
C LEU A 208 9.27 -4.40 -11.69
N LEU A 209 8.90 -3.96 -12.88
CA LEU A 209 7.53 -3.57 -13.24
C LEU A 209 6.79 -4.70 -13.97
N LEU A 210 7.57 -5.44 -14.78
CA LEU A 210 7.38 -6.83 -15.13
C LEU A 210 6.98 -7.69 -13.91
N HIS A 211 7.64 -7.47 -12.78
CA HIS A 211 7.51 -8.21 -11.51
C HIS A 211 6.13 -8.09 -10.83
N LYS A 212 5.18 -7.30 -11.36
CA LYS A 212 3.78 -7.25 -10.90
C LYS A 212 2.74 -7.73 -11.90
N CYS A 213 3.06 -7.83 -13.20
CA CYS A 213 2.31 -8.69 -14.14
C CYS A 213 2.12 -10.11 -13.57
N TYR A 214 3.06 -10.51 -12.71
CA TYR A 214 3.16 -11.76 -11.93
C TYR A 214 2.21 -11.93 -10.74
N ARG A 215 1.81 -10.88 -10.02
CA ARG A 215 1.11 -11.13 -8.74
C ARG A 215 -0.34 -11.56 -8.95
N THR A 216 -0.82 -11.38 -10.17
CA THR A 216 -2.23 -11.23 -10.46
C THR A 216 -2.56 -11.78 -11.85
N MET A 217 -2.06 -12.99 -12.15
CA MET A 217 -2.99 -14.05 -12.58
C MET A 217 -3.90 -14.53 -11.43
N PHE A 218 -3.82 -13.85 -10.28
CA PHE A 218 -4.95 -13.41 -9.47
C PHE A 218 -5.72 -14.61 -8.92
N HIS A 219 -5.15 -15.28 -7.93
CA HIS A 219 -5.86 -16.34 -7.18
C HIS A 219 -5.88 -17.73 -7.81
N GLY A 220 -4.86 -18.12 -8.56
CA GLY A 220 -4.67 -19.54 -8.91
C GLY A 220 -3.21 -20.03 -8.97
N ALA A 221 -2.30 -19.38 -8.24
CA ALA A 221 -0.84 -19.49 -8.29
C ALA A 221 -0.18 -20.81 -8.77
N TYR A 222 0.79 -20.71 -9.68
CA TYR A 222 2.05 -21.49 -9.69
C TYR A 222 3.24 -20.61 -10.13
N PRO A 223 4.32 -20.46 -9.34
CA PRO A 223 4.86 -19.11 -9.07
C PRO A 223 5.80 -18.49 -10.12
N HIS A 224 6.26 -19.25 -11.14
CA HIS A 224 7.23 -18.69 -12.11
C HIS A 224 6.83 -19.01 -13.57
N ALA A 225 6.66 -20.29 -13.94
CA ALA A 225 6.33 -20.69 -15.31
C ALA A 225 5.01 -20.09 -15.84
N GLN A 226 3.99 -20.00 -14.99
CA GLN A 226 2.68 -19.47 -15.38
C GLN A 226 2.70 -17.96 -15.67
N ALA A 227 3.58 -17.22 -15.02
CA ALA A 227 3.63 -15.77 -15.20
C ALA A 227 4.48 -15.34 -16.41
N TYR A 228 5.49 -16.13 -16.80
CA TYR A 228 6.09 -16.00 -18.13
C TYR A 228 5.08 -16.33 -19.24
N ASN A 229 4.24 -17.33 -19.01
CA ASN A 229 3.16 -17.67 -19.93
C ASN A 229 2.15 -16.51 -20.08
N ALA A 230 1.73 -15.93 -18.96
CA ALA A 230 0.82 -14.78 -18.93
C ALA A 230 1.42 -13.56 -19.65
N MET A 231 2.70 -13.30 -19.43
CA MET A 231 3.44 -12.21 -20.06
C MET A 231 3.52 -12.39 -21.57
N ALA A 232 3.82 -13.60 -22.03
CA ALA A 232 3.79 -13.93 -23.45
C ALA A 232 2.39 -13.74 -24.04
N ILE A 233 1.34 -14.22 -23.37
CA ILE A 233 -0.06 -14.02 -23.78
C ILE A 233 -0.41 -12.52 -23.90
N LEU A 234 0.03 -11.69 -22.96
CA LEU A 234 -0.23 -10.25 -22.99
C LEU A 234 0.49 -9.56 -24.16
N HIS A 235 1.72 -9.98 -24.47
CA HIS A 235 2.42 -9.56 -25.69
C HIS A 235 1.68 -10.00 -26.96
N LEU A 236 0.98 -11.14 -26.95
CA LEU A 236 0.17 -11.59 -28.09
C LEU A 236 -1.11 -10.79 -28.27
N TYR A 237 -1.85 -10.52 -27.19
CA TYR A 237 -3.05 -9.68 -27.24
C TYR A 237 -2.76 -8.23 -27.65
N THR A 238 -1.54 -7.75 -27.37
CA THR A 238 -1.07 -6.43 -27.81
C THR A 238 -0.40 -6.44 -29.20
N GLY A 239 -0.42 -7.57 -29.92
CA GLY A 239 0.13 -7.71 -31.28
C GLY A 239 1.67 -7.80 -31.35
N ASN A 240 2.35 -7.83 -30.21
CA ASN A 240 3.82 -7.82 -30.09
C ASN A 240 4.40 -9.24 -30.08
N VAL A 241 4.18 -9.98 -31.17
CA VAL A 241 4.52 -11.41 -31.30
C VAL A 241 6.01 -11.71 -31.03
N ARG A 242 6.95 -10.87 -31.46
CA ARG A 242 8.40 -11.08 -31.21
C ARG A 242 8.77 -11.00 -29.72
N GLN A 243 8.14 -10.10 -28.98
CA GLN A 243 8.39 -9.96 -27.54
C GLN A 243 7.80 -11.13 -26.75
N ALA A 244 6.65 -11.66 -27.20
CA ALA A 244 6.07 -12.89 -26.65
C ALA A 244 7.03 -14.09 -26.79
N ILE A 245 7.67 -14.23 -27.95
CA ILE A 245 8.64 -15.31 -28.21
C ILE A 245 9.90 -15.13 -27.36
N GLY A 246 10.49 -13.92 -27.35
CA GLY A 246 11.69 -13.64 -26.54
C GLY A 246 11.46 -13.96 -25.06
N THR A 247 10.29 -13.58 -24.55
CA THR A 247 9.85 -13.88 -23.18
C THR A 247 9.81 -15.38 -22.87
N LEU A 248 9.33 -16.21 -23.79
CA LEU A 248 9.26 -17.66 -23.59
C LEU A 248 10.61 -18.35 -23.84
N ALA A 249 11.41 -17.84 -24.78
CA ALA A 249 12.71 -18.39 -25.15
C ALA A 249 13.81 -18.11 -24.11
N GLU A 250 13.76 -16.99 -23.39
CA GLU A 250 14.75 -16.65 -22.35
C GLU A 250 14.75 -17.61 -21.15
N ARG A 251 13.73 -18.47 -21.00
CA ARG A 251 13.57 -19.39 -19.85
C ARG A 251 13.14 -20.80 -20.28
N LEU A 252 13.79 -21.33 -21.31
CA LEU A 252 13.56 -22.68 -21.84
C LEU A 252 13.74 -23.81 -20.81
N GLU A 253 14.49 -23.57 -19.73
CA GLU A 253 14.76 -24.55 -18.67
C GLU A 253 13.54 -24.86 -17.78
N ILE A 254 12.49 -24.02 -17.80
CA ILE A 254 11.31 -24.14 -16.93
C ILE A 254 10.04 -24.10 -17.79
N ILE A 255 9.84 -25.13 -18.61
CA ILE A 255 8.67 -25.23 -19.51
C ILE A 255 7.63 -26.19 -18.93
N CYS A 256 6.45 -25.66 -18.61
CA CYS A 256 5.28 -26.45 -18.21
C CYS A 256 4.30 -26.64 -19.39
N THR A 257 3.39 -27.62 -19.29
CA THR A 257 2.46 -27.99 -20.36
C THR A 257 1.67 -26.81 -20.97
N PRO A 258 1.15 -25.84 -20.19
CA PRO A 258 0.48 -24.67 -20.77
C PRO A 258 1.39 -23.79 -21.65
N MET A 259 2.68 -23.64 -21.29
CA MET A 259 3.65 -22.90 -22.10
C MET A 259 3.97 -23.65 -23.40
N GLN A 260 4.02 -24.98 -23.33
CA GLN A 260 4.21 -25.83 -24.52
C GLN A 260 3.03 -25.68 -25.49
N THR A 261 1.80 -25.69 -24.98
CA THR A 261 0.60 -25.46 -25.79
C THR A 261 0.64 -24.08 -26.44
N ASN A 262 1.02 -23.03 -25.71
CA ASN A 262 1.08 -21.68 -26.25
C ASN A 262 2.20 -21.48 -27.28
N LEU A 263 3.37 -22.08 -27.07
CA LEU A 263 4.44 -22.12 -28.08
C LEU A 263 3.99 -22.85 -29.35
N LYS A 264 3.22 -23.92 -29.20
CA LYS A 264 2.64 -24.67 -30.33
C LYS A 264 1.64 -23.81 -31.09
N THR A 265 0.68 -23.18 -30.41
CA THR A 265 -0.27 -22.24 -31.02
C THR A 265 0.45 -21.10 -31.75
N LEU A 266 1.55 -20.59 -31.18
CA LEU A 266 2.37 -19.55 -31.82
C LEU A 266 3.03 -20.02 -33.12
N SER A 267 3.54 -21.25 -33.13
CA SER A 267 4.10 -21.85 -34.34
C SER A 267 3.05 -22.08 -35.41
N GLU A 268 1.83 -22.45 -35.02
CA GLU A 268 0.68 -22.67 -35.90
C GLU A 268 0.15 -21.36 -36.52
N LEU A 269 0.29 -20.23 -35.79
CA LEU A 269 -0.07 -18.89 -36.26
C LEU A 269 0.95 -18.26 -37.23
N GLY A 270 1.92 -19.04 -37.73
CA GLY A 270 2.71 -18.69 -38.93
C GLY A 270 4.11 -18.15 -38.68
N LEU A 271 4.84 -18.66 -37.68
CA LEU A 271 6.23 -18.29 -37.43
C LEU A 271 7.24 -19.25 -38.08
N PRO A 272 8.43 -18.76 -38.48
CA PRO A 272 9.42 -19.53 -39.24
C PRO A 272 10.21 -20.58 -38.43
N VAL A 273 10.12 -20.59 -37.10
CA VAL A 273 10.82 -21.56 -36.26
C VAL A 273 9.85 -22.66 -35.86
N LYS A 274 10.10 -23.88 -36.33
CA LYS A 274 9.22 -25.02 -36.07
C LYS A 274 9.29 -25.40 -34.59
N TYR A 275 8.13 -25.61 -33.99
CA TYR A 275 7.96 -26.08 -32.60
C TYR A 275 8.90 -27.25 -32.25
N ASP A 276 9.11 -28.16 -33.19
CA ASP A 276 9.99 -29.32 -33.04
C ASP A 276 11.49 -28.98 -32.90
N GLU A 277 11.95 -27.88 -33.50
CA GLU A 277 13.35 -27.42 -33.39
C GLU A 277 13.62 -26.83 -32.01
N ILE A 278 12.65 -26.09 -31.47
CA ILE A 278 12.69 -25.57 -30.09
C ILE A 278 12.68 -26.73 -29.09
N LEU A 279 11.82 -27.74 -29.31
CA LEU A 279 11.75 -28.93 -28.44
C LEU A 279 13.03 -29.77 -28.46
N LYS A 280 13.70 -29.87 -29.62
CA LYS A 280 15.00 -30.56 -29.74
C LYS A 280 16.10 -29.85 -28.97
N ALA A 281 16.17 -28.52 -29.03
CA ALA A 281 17.14 -27.73 -28.28
C ALA A 281 16.98 -27.91 -26.75
N ILE A 282 15.73 -28.00 -26.28
CA ILE A 282 15.39 -28.22 -24.86
C ILE A 282 15.86 -29.61 -24.38
N LYS A 283 15.59 -30.66 -25.17
CA LYS A 283 15.99 -32.04 -24.81
C LYS A 283 17.51 -32.24 -24.77
N ALA A 284 18.26 -31.48 -25.57
CA ALA A 284 19.72 -31.55 -25.62
C ALA A 284 20.43 -30.87 -24.42
N GLN A 285 19.75 -30.01 -23.67
CA GLN A 285 20.29 -29.35 -22.46
C GLN A 285 19.98 -30.12 -21.16
N ALA A 286 19.13 -31.15 -21.21
CA ALA A 286 18.71 -31.94 -20.05
C ALA A 286 19.43 -33.30 -19.93
N THR A 287 20.44 -33.55 -20.76
CA THR A 287 21.38 -34.69 -20.74
C THR A 287 22.79 -34.17 -20.58
#